data_AF-B9E3U2-F1
#
_entry.id   AF-B9E3U2-F1
#
_cell.length_a   1.000
_cell.length_b   1.000
_cell.length_c   1.000
_cell.angle_alpha   90.00
_cell.angle_beta   90.00
_cell.angle_gamma   90.00
#
_symmetry.space_group_name_H-M   'P 1'
#
loop_
_entity.id
_entity.type
_entity.pdbx_description
1 polymer ?
#
loop_
_entity_poly.entity_id
_entity_poly.type
_entity_poly.pdbx_seq_one_letter_code
_entity_poly.pdbx_strand_id
1 'polypeptide(L)'
;MEDNIKYKQIMEEATRCLLCYDPPCSKACPGKKAPSDIIMSLRFRNYKGAYYKTMEDLNRAGECGVACNNKMYCQKNCIRGKIDRPIKIKMVHEFLYKKHSKLEGVK
;
A
#
# COMPACT_ATOMS: atom_id res chain seq x y z
N MET A 1 -11.68 -18.25 -4.71
CA MET A 1 -11.96 -17.54 -5.98
C MET A 1 -11.87 -16.01 -5.81
N GLU A 2 -12.53 -15.43 -4.80
CA GLU A 2 -12.55 -13.98 -4.54
C GLU A 2 -11.17 -13.35 -4.28
N ASP A 3 -10.29 -14.04 -3.54
CA ASP A 3 -8.93 -13.55 -3.25
C ASP A 3 -8.05 -13.44 -4.51
N ASN A 4 -8.30 -14.25 -5.54
CA ASN A 4 -7.55 -14.21 -6.80
C ASN A 4 -8.00 -13.01 -7.67
N ILE A 5 -9.30 -12.70 -7.66
CA ILE A 5 -9.86 -11.49 -8.29
C ILE A 5 -9.27 -10.23 -7.63
N LYS A 6 -9.26 -10.17 -6.28
CA LYS A 6 -8.65 -9.07 -5.54
C LYS A 6 -7.15 -8.94 -5.83
N TYR A 7 -6.41 -10.04 -5.88
CA TYR A 7 -4.99 -10.02 -6.24
C TYR A 7 -4.76 -9.40 -7.63
N LYS A 8 -5.52 -9.83 -8.64
CA LYS A 8 -5.42 -9.27 -9.99
C LYS A 8 -5.67 -7.76 -10.01
N GLN A 9 -6.72 -7.29 -9.34
CA GLN A 9 -7.03 -5.86 -9.21
C GLN A 9 -5.91 -5.06 -8.53
N ILE A 10 -5.29 -5.64 -7.49
CA ILE A 10 -4.16 -5.01 -6.78
C ILE A 10 -2.95 -4.89 -7.69
N MET A 11 -2.66 -5.92 -8.49
CA MET A 11 -1.57 -5.90 -9.45
C MET A 11 -1.81 -4.88 -10.58
N GLU A 12 -3.03 -4.80 -11.10
CA GLU A 12 -3.45 -3.78 -12.08
C GLU A 12 -3.35 -2.35 -11.50
N GLU A 13 -3.66 -2.17 -10.23
CA GLU A 13 -3.50 -0.88 -9.57
C GLU A 13 -2.02 -0.54 -9.35
N ALA A 14 -1.20 -1.52 -9.00
CA ALA A 14 0.24 -1.34 -8.80
C ALA A 14 0.97 -0.96 -10.10
N THR A 15 0.56 -1.50 -11.26
CA THR A 15 1.15 -1.15 -12.56
C THR A 15 0.88 0.31 -12.97
N ARG A 16 -0.15 0.95 -12.42
CA ARG A 16 -0.42 2.38 -12.64
C ARG A 16 0.54 3.30 -11.86
N CYS A 17 1.23 2.80 -10.84
CA CYS A 17 2.16 3.60 -10.03
C CYS A 17 3.28 4.17 -10.90
N LEU A 18 3.62 5.45 -10.74
CA LEU A 18 4.65 6.12 -11.55
C LEU A 18 6.10 5.83 -11.12
N LEU A 19 6.31 5.10 -10.01
CA LEU A 19 7.64 4.88 -9.40
C LEU A 19 8.42 6.19 -9.25
N CYS A 20 7.82 7.15 -8.54
CA CYS A 20 8.41 8.46 -8.33
C CYS A 20 9.76 8.33 -7.61
N TYR A 21 10.80 8.98 -8.12
CA TYR A 21 12.11 9.07 -7.46
C TYR A 21 11.99 9.71 -6.07
N ASP A 22 11.22 10.80 -5.99
CA ASP A 22 10.90 11.50 -4.75
C ASP A 22 9.40 11.37 -4.41
N PRO A 23 8.98 10.27 -3.76
CA PRO A 23 7.57 9.89 -3.68
C PRO A 23 6.78 10.79 -2.71
N PRO A 24 5.84 11.64 -3.20
CA PRO A 24 5.04 12.50 -2.32
C PRO A 24 4.09 11.70 -1.43
N CYS A 25 3.68 10.50 -1.88
CA CYS A 25 2.84 9.61 -1.08
C CYS A 25 3.54 9.11 0.20
N SER A 26 4.85 8.87 0.15
CA SER A 26 5.63 8.42 1.31
C SER A 26 5.95 9.60 2.24
N LYS A 27 6.31 10.77 1.69
CA LYS A 27 6.52 12.01 2.47
C LYS A 27 5.28 12.45 3.26
N ALA A 28 4.10 12.26 2.67
CA ALA A 28 2.84 12.67 3.30
C ALA A 28 2.37 11.73 4.43
N CYS A 29 3.04 10.58 4.67
CA CYS A 29 2.58 9.64 5.68
C CYS A 29 2.96 10.11 7.10
N PRO A 30 1.99 10.36 8.01
CA PRO A 30 2.31 10.76 9.39
C PRO A 30 3.01 9.65 10.17
N GLY A 31 2.73 8.38 9.84
CA GLY A 31 3.42 7.22 10.41
C GLY A 31 4.78 6.93 9.78
N LYS A 32 5.30 7.84 8.93
CA LYS A 32 6.57 7.69 8.20
C LYS A 32 6.70 6.40 7.38
N LYS A 33 5.58 5.76 7.03
CA LYS A 33 5.48 4.53 6.23
C LYS A 33 5.96 4.78 4.79
N ALA A 34 6.35 3.73 4.09
CA ALA A 34 6.85 3.81 2.71
C ALA A 34 5.89 3.16 1.67
N PRO A 35 4.70 3.73 1.40
CA PRO A 35 3.79 3.25 0.37
C PRO A 35 4.43 3.06 -1.00
N SER A 36 5.38 3.94 -1.39
CA SER A 36 6.13 3.81 -2.64
C SER A 36 6.78 2.45 -2.77
N ASP A 37 7.40 1.97 -1.70
CA ASP A 37 8.27 0.81 -1.71
C ASP A 37 7.47 -0.49 -1.66
N ILE A 38 6.33 -0.46 -0.97
CA ILE A 38 5.33 -1.53 -0.95
C ILE A 38 4.74 -1.72 -2.35
N ILE A 39 4.27 -0.62 -2.97
CA ILE A 39 3.64 -0.65 -4.29
C ILE A 39 4.68 -1.02 -5.37
N MET A 40 5.92 -0.55 -5.23
CA MET A 40 7.02 -0.94 -6.12
C MET A 40 7.28 -2.45 -6.06
N SER A 41 7.34 -3.03 -4.87
CA SER A 41 7.47 -4.49 -4.71
C SER A 41 6.33 -5.23 -5.41
N LEU A 42 5.08 -4.76 -5.29
CA LEU A 42 3.95 -5.35 -6.04
C LEU A 42 4.08 -5.16 -7.55
N ARG A 43 4.49 -3.99 -8.03
CA ARG A 43 4.66 -3.71 -9.47
C ARG A 43 5.66 -4.68 -10.11
N PHE A 44 6.70 -5.09 -9.38
CA PHE A 44 7.69 -6.08 -9.82
C PHE A 44 7.35 -7.53 -9.41
N ARG A 45 6.08 -7.81 -9.07
CA ARG A 45 5.60 -9.14 -8.67
C ARG A 45 6.32 -9.74 -7.45
N ASN A 46 7.03 -8.91 -6.69
CA ASN A 46 7.63 -9.29 -5.41
C ASN A 46 6.59 -9.16 -4.29
N TYR A 47 5.64 -10.09 -4.27
CA TYR A 47 4.58 -10.11 -3.26
C TYR A 47 5.14 -10.27 -1.85
N LYS A 48 6.12 -11.16 -1.67
CA LYS A 48 6.76 -11.43 -0.37
C LYS A 48 7.46 -10.18 0.17
N GLY A 49 8.18 -9.44 -0.68
CA GLY A 49 8.80 -8.17 -0.32
C GLY A 49 7.78 -7.07 0.00
N ALA A 50 6.66 -7.00 -0.71
CA ALA A 50 5.58 -6.05 -0.38
C ALA A 50 4.96 -6.35 1.00
N TYR A 51 4.77 -7.64 1.30
CA TYR A 51 4.27 -8.11 2.57
C TYR A 51 5.20 -7.72 3.73
N TYR A 52 6.49 -8.07 3.65
CA TYR A 52 7.42 -7.75 4.75
C TYR A 52 7.54 -6.26 5.02
N LYS A 53 7.61 -5.42 3.97
CA LYS A 53 7.62 -3.96 4.14
C LYS A 53 6.36 -3.45 4.83
N THR A 54 5.20 -4.04 4.50
CA THR A 54 3.93 -3.68 5.15
C THR A 54 3.95 -4.06 6.64
N MET A 55 4.54 -5.19 6.99
CA MET A 55 4.66 -5.66 8.37
C MET A 55 5.67 -4.83 9.18
N GLU A 56 6.81 -4.49 8.59
CA GLU A 56 7.76 -3.56 9.20
C GLU A 56 7.10 -2.21 9.48
N ASP A 57 6.36 -1.68 8.50
CA ASP A 57 5.58 -0.46 8.68
C ASP A 57 4.53 -0.61 9.78
N LEU A 58 3.81 -1.74 9.84
CA LEU A 58 2.81 -2.05 10.87
C LEU A 58 3.43 -2.04 12.27
N ASN A 59 4.54 -2.74 12.47
CA ASN A 59 5.24 -2.80 13.75
C ASN A 59 5.76 -1.43 14.19
N ARG A 60 6.21 -0.59 13.25
CA ARG A 60 6.78 0.72 13.54
C ARG A 60 5.73 1.79 13.87
N ALA A 61 4.58 1.78 13.21
CA ALA A 61 3.64 2.90 13.23
C ALA A 61 2.17 2.49 13.33
N GLY A 62 1.91 1.26 13.79
CA GLY A 62 0.57 0.69 13.93
C GLY A 62 -0.14 0.46 12.60
N GLU A 63 -1.42 0.10 12.66
CA GLU A 63 -2.21 -0.19 11.47
C GLU A 63 -2.35 1.04 10.56
N CYS A 64 -2.33 0.81 9.24
CA CYS A 64 -2.57 1.86 8.27
C CYS A 64 -3.99 2.41 8.44
N GLY A 65 -4.12 3.73 8.64
CA GLY A 65 -5.40 4.39 8.90
C GLY A 65 -5.49 5.00 10.28
N VAL A 66 -4.88 4.37 11.29
CA VAL A 66 -4.87 4.83 12.70
C VAL A 66 -4.15 6.17 12.82
N ALA A 67 -2.84 6.21 12.49
CA ALA A 67 -2.06 7.46 12.50
C ALA A 67 -2.59 8.51 11.49
N CYS A 68 -3.31 8.08 10.47
CA CYS A 68 -3.86 8.95 9.45
C CYS A 68 -5.20 9.58 9.86
N ASN A 69 -5.86 9.07 10.92
CA ASN A 69 -7.26 9.33 11.24
C ASN A 69 -8.17 9.27 10.00
N ASN A 70 -7.99 8.22 9.17
CA ASN A 70 -8.69 8.01 7.90
C ASN A 70 -8.62 9.17 6.87
N LYS A 71 -7.70 10.13 7.02
CA LYS A 71 -7.56 11.27 6.10
C LYS A 71 -6.92 10.93 4.74
N MET A 72 -6.39 9.72 4.59
CA MET A 72 -5.76 9.18 3.38
C MET A 72 -4.64 10.07 2.78
N TYR A 73 -3.75 10.60 3.62
CA TYR A 73 -2.70 11.54 3.19
C TYR A 73 -1.84 11.05 2.02
N CYS A 74 -1.37 9.80 2.08
CA CYS A 74 -0.53 9.21 1.03
C CYS A 74 -1.25 9.17 -0.34
N GLN A 75 -2.53 8.80 -0.34
CA GLN A 75 -3.34 8.73 -1.55
C GLN A 75 -3.68 10.13 -2.08
N LYS A 76 -4.04 11.06 -1.20
CA LYS A 76 -4.32 12.46 -1.57
C LYS A 76 -3.12 13.17 -2.20
N ASN A 77 -1.91 12.83 -1.75
CA ASN A 77 -0.67 13.43 -2.25
C ASN A 77 -0.05 12.65 -3.43
N CYS A 78 -0.71 11.62 -3.96
CA CYS A 78 -0.18 10.87 -5.10
C CYS A 78 -0.17 11.74 -6.37
N ILE A 79 1.02 11.96 -6.96
CA ILE A 79 1.18 12.84 -8.13
C ILE A 79 0.40 12.36 -9.36
N ARG A 80 0.16 11.05 -9.49
CA ARG A 80 -0.67 10.45 -10.54
C ARG A 80 -2.10 11.02 -10.55
N GLY A 81 -2.60 11.48 -9.39
CA GLY A 81 -3.88 12.17 -9.29
C GLY A 81 -3.98 13.47 -10.09
N LYS A 82 -2.84 14.06 -10.51
CA LYS A 82 -2.82 15.21 -11.44
C LYS A 82 -2.96 14.81 -12.92
N ILE A 83 -2.86 13.52 -13.23
CA ILE A 83 -2.97 12.98 -14.60
C ILE A 83 -4.35 12.38 -14.82
N ASP A 84 -4.76 11.47 -13.93
CA ASP A 84 -6.08 10.83 -14.00
C ASP A 84 -6.69 10.66 -12.61
N ARG A 85 -6.23 9.67 -11.85
CA ARG A 85 -6.67 9.39 -10.48
C ARG A 85 -5.50 8.89 -9.65
N PRO A 86 -5.47 9.20 -8.34
CA PRO A 86 -4.41 8.71 -7.47
C PRO A 86 -4.44 7.17 -7.40
N ILE A 87 -3.28 6.60 -7.04
CA ILE A 87 -3.20 5.18 -6.74
C ILE A 87 -4.06 4.89 -5.50
N LYS A 88 -4.85 3.81 -5.53
CA LYS A 88 -5.66 3.34 -4.40
C LYS A 88 -4.78 2.70 -3.32
N ILE A 89 -3.91 3.49 -2.68
CA ILE A 89 -2.93 3.02 -1.69
C ILE A 89 -3.62 2.31 -0.52
N LYS A 90 -4.76 2.84 -0.04
CA LYS A 90 -5.52 2.20 1.04
C LYS A 90 -5.92 0.76 0.69
N MET A 91 -6.43 0.55 -0.53
CA MET A 91 -6.81 -0.77 -1.03
C MET A 91 -5.63 -1.75 -1.05
N VAL A 92 -4.44 -1.26 -1.43
CA VAL A 92 -3.20 -2.05 -1.40
C VAL A 92 -2.83 -2.48 0.01
N HIS A 93 -2.83 -1.54 0.95
CA HIS A 93 -2.50 -1.83 2.36
C HIS A 93 -3.50 -2.78 3.00
N GLU A 94 -4.81 -2.56 2.79
CA GLU A 94 -5.87 -3.44 3.32
C GLU A 94 -5.74 -4.87 2.79
N PHE A 95 -5.41 -5.04 1.51
CA PHE A 95 -5.19 -6.37 0.92
C PHE A 95 -4.01 -7.10 1.57
N LEU A 96 -2.88 -6.41 1.74
CA LEU A 96 -1.68 -6.99 2.36
C LEU A 96 -1.90 -7.29 3.84
N TYR A 97 -2.60 -6.42 4.56
CA TYR A 97 -2.94 -6.60 5.98
C TYR A 97 -3.93 -7.75 6.19
N LYS A 98 -5.03 -7.83 5.43
CA LYS A 98 -5.99 -8.95 5.55
C LYS A 98 -5.35 -10.31 5.29
N LYS A 99 -4.33 -10.35 4.41
CA LYS A 99 -3.60 -11.57 4.13
C LYS A 99 -2.60 -11.92 5.25
N HIS A 100 -2.07 -10.95 6.00
CA HIS A 100 -1.35 -11.20 7.24
C HIS A 100 -2.22 -11.94 8.26
N SER A 101 -3.43 -11.44 8.55
CA SER A 101 -4.34 -12.08 9.51
C SER A 101 -4.66 -13.54 9.16
N LYS A 102 -4.79 -13.87 7.87
CA LYS A 102 -5.03 -15.24 7.41
C LYS A 102 -3.80 -16.16 7.49
N LEU A 103 -2.58 -15.62 7.41
CA LEU A 103 -1.34 -16.40 7.41
C LEU A 103 -0.79 -16.65 8.82
N GLU A 104 -1.01 -15.73 9.75
CA GLU A 104 -0.54 -15.86 11.14
C GLU A 104 -1.55 -16.55 12.07
N GLY A 105 -2.74 -16.94 11.59
CA GLY A 105 -3.72 -17.64 12.42
C GLY A 105 -4.10 -16.87 13.69
N VAL A 106 -4.05 -15.52 13.67
CA VAL A 106 -4.39 -14.69 14.81
C VAL A 106 -5.91 -14.50 14.82
N LYS A 107 -6.54 -15.14 15.81
CA LYS A 107 -7.92 -14.91 16.26
C LYS A 107 -8.14 -13.47 16.71
#